data_AF-A0A841FFY9-F1
#
_entry.id   AF-A0A841FFY9-F1
#
_cell.length_a   1.000
_cell.length_b   1.000
_cell.length_c   1.000
_cell.angle_alpha   90.00
_cell.angle_beta   90.00
_cell.angle_gamma   90.00
#
_symmetry.space_group_name_H-M   'P 1'
#
loop_
_entity.id
_entity.type
_entity.pdbx_description
1 polymer ?
#
loop_
_entity_poly.entity_id
_entity_poly.type
_entity_poly.pdbx_seq_one_letter_code
_entity_poly.pdbx_strand_id
1 'polypeptide(L)'
;MEGHHHHHEDDVRSIVLQETRPLDLEKVNRIINEWLVEHSYDLYRYKGILNVKAIKNRVVFQGVHMISGIDADREWNEGEDRTSRIVLIGRNFDEEWFRSRFSECAIKEANS
;
A
#
# COMPACT_ATOMS: atom_id res chain seq x y z
N MET A 1 34.60 -11.89 -30.38
CA MET A 1 34.75 -11.16 -29.10
C MET A 1 33.38 -10.57 -28.81
N GLU A 2 32.47 -11.30 -28.16
CA GLU A 2 32.44 -11.50 -26.68
C GLU A 2 32.76 -10.19 -25.96
N GLY A 3 31.91 -9.60 -25.12
CA GLY A 3 30.58 -9.94 -24.65
C GLY A 3 30.32 -9.01 -23.47
N HIS A 4 29.16 -8.34 -23.43
CA HIS A 4 28.67 -7.71 -22.20
C HIS A 4 27.16 -7.87 -22.19
N HIS A 5 26.72 -9.02 -21.68
CA HIS A 5 25.34 -9.19 -21.22
C HIS A 5 25.10 -8.16 -20.12
N HIS A 6 24.28 -7.16 -20.40
CA HIS A 6 23.68 -6.33 -19.35
C HIS A 6 22.55 -7.12 -18.71
N HIS A 7 22.88 -8.05 -17.79
CA HIS A 7 21.90 -8.60 -16.87
C HIS A 7 21.91 -7.71 -15.61
N HIS A 8 21.03 -6.71 -15.58
CA HIS A 8 20.64 -6.08 -14.32
C HIS A 8 19.39 -6.84 -13.83
N GLU A 9 19.59 -7.98 -13.18
CA GLU A 9 18.54 -8.69 -12.43
C GLU A 9 18.33 -8.08 -11.03
N ASP A 10 18.41 -6.76 -10.91
CA ASP A 10 17.97 -6.02 -9.72
C ASP A 10 16.66 -5.29 -10.09
N ASP A 11 15.61 -6.06 -10.37
CA ASP A 11 14.30 -5.53 -10.81
C ASP A 11 13.48 -5.00 -9.62
N VAL A 12 14.14 -4.22 -8.76
CA VAL A 12 13.50 -3.51 -7.65
C VAL A 12 12.71 -2.35 -8.22
N ARG A 13 11.39 -2.42 -8.07
CA ARG A 13 10.43 -1.42 -8.52
C ARG A 13 9.61 -0.88 -7.37
N SER A 14 8.99 0.27 -7.62
CA SER A 14 8.03 0.87 -6.71
C SER A 14 6.69 1.05 -7.38
N ILE A 15 5.61 0.63 -6.71
CA ILE A 15 4.24 0.88 -7.16
C ILE A 15 3.53 1.81 -6.17
N VAL A 16 2.67 2.68 -6.71
CA VAL A 16 1.88 3.63 -5.93
C VAL A 16 0.40 3.29 -6.07
N LEU A 17 -0.24 3.01 -4.94
CA LEU A 17 -1.67 2.76 -4.81
C LEU A 17 -2.34 4.01 -4.26
N GLN A 18 -3.48 4.39 -4.84
CA GLN A 18 -4.23 5.57 -4.43
C GLN A 18 -5.72 5.24 -4.35
N GLU A 19 -6.40 5.81 -3.35
CA GLU A 19 -7.83 5.66 -3.17
C GLU A 19 -8.39 6.92 -2.50
N THR A 20 -9.40 7.53 -3.11
CA THR A 20 -10.04 8.77 -2.60
C THR A 20 -11.13 8.47 -1.58
N ARG A 21 -11.71 7.26 -1.61
CA ARG A 21 -12.73 6.83 -0.66
C ARG A 21 -12.10 6.46 0.70
N PRO A 22 -12.84 6.62 1.81
CA PRO A 22 -12.39 6.12 3.10
C PRO A 22 -12.15 4.61 3.05
N LEU A 23 -11.03 4.17 3.62
CA LEU A 23 -10.61 2.78 3.67
C LEU A 23 -11.01 2.10 4.97
N ASP A 24 -11.16 0.79 4.89
CA ASP A 24 -11.14 -0.13 6.02
C ASP A 24 -9.70 -0.54 6.33
N LEU A 25 -9.18 -0.13 7.48
CA LEU A 25 -7.79 -0.39 7.87
C LEU A 25 -7.50 -1.88 8.04
N GLU A 26 -8.46 -2.68 8.49
CA GLU A 26 -8.28 -4.12 8.65
C GLU A 26 -8.15 -4.81 7.29
N LYS A 27 -8.91 -4.36 6.29
CA LYS A 27 -8.75 -4.86 4.91
C LYS A 27 -7.40 -4.50 4.33
N VAL A 28 -6.90 -3.28 4.54
CA VAL A 28 -5.57 -2.88 4.08
C VAL A 28 -4.48 -3.78 4.69
N ASN A 29 -4.53 -4.01 6.00
CA ASN A 29 -3.59 -4.94 6.65
C ASN A 29 -3.69 -6.36 6.09
N ARG A 30 -4.91 -6.83 5.84
CA ARG A 30 -5.16 -8.17 5.31
C ARG A 30 -4.54 -8.37 3.93
N ILE A 31 -4.71 -7.43 3.00
CA ILE A 31 -4.17 -7.57 1.65
C ILE A 31 -2.63 -7.57 1.64
N ILE A 32 -2.00 -6.78 2.52
CA ILE A 32 -0.54 -6.75 2.62
C ILE A 32 -0.03 -8.06 3.23
N ASN A 33 -0.70 -8.58 4.26
CA ASN A 33 -0.36 -9.87 4.85
C ASN A 33 -0.59 -11.04 3.87
N GLU A 34 -1.66 -11.01 3.08
CA GLU A 34 -1.94 -12.00 2.03
C GLU A 34 -0.79 -12.06 1.03
N TRP A 35 -0.32 -10.90 0.53
CA TRP A 35 0.85 -10.83 -0.34
C TRP A 35 2.12 -11.35 0.36
N LEU A 36 2.36 -10.94 1.61
CA LEU A 36 3.56 -11.33 2.35
C LEU A 36 3.64 -12.84 2.64
N VAL A 37 2.50 -13.52 2.80
CA VAL A 37 2.48 -14.98 3.00
C VAL A 37 3.02 -15.72 1.77
N GLU A 38 2.67 -15.27 0.57
CA GLU A 38 3.11 -15.90 -0.69
C GLU A 38 4.45 -15.35 -1.19
N HIS A 39 4.76 -14.09 -0.87
CA HIS A 39 5.85 -13.31 -1.46
C HIS A 39 6.68 -12.54 -0.41
N SER A 40 6.95 -13.16 0.75
CA SER A 40 7.64 -12.54 1.91
C SER A 40 8.96 -11.84 1.58
N TYR A 41 9.73 -12.39 0.63
CA TYR A 41 11.03 -11.84 0.21
C TYR A 41 10.93 -10.81 -0.91
N ASP A 42 9.75 -10.55 -1.46
CA ASP A 42 9.60 -9.69 -2.64
C ASP A 42 9.06 -8.30 -2.28
N LEU A 43 8.48 -8.12 -1.08
CA LEU A 43 8.10 -6.81 -0.55
C LEU A 43 9.14 -6.34 0.49
N TYR A 44 9.95 -5.35 0.12
CA TYR A 44 11.04 -4.85 0.97
C TYR A 44 10.58 -3.78 1.94
N ARG A 45 9.84 -2.81 1.45
CA ARG A 45 9.33 -1.70 2.26
C ARG A 45 8.01 -1.21 1.72
N TYR A 46 7.14 -0.82 2.62
CA TYR A 46 5.90 -0.15 2.28
C TYR A 46 5.64 0.98 3.25
N LYS A 47 5.05 2.05 2.73
CA LYS A 47 4.64 3.20 3.54
C LYS A 47 3.45 3.87 2.89
N GLY A 48 2.49 4.28 3.69
CA GLY A 48 1.34 5.03 3.23
C GLY A 48 0.72 5.92 4.27
N ILE A 49 -0.06 6.86 3.77
CA ILE A 49 -1.00 7.67 4.54
C ILE A 49 -2.39 7.26 4.11
N LEU A 50 -3.23 6.89 5.07
CA LEU A 50 -4.56 6.35 4.82
C LEU A 50 -5.63 7.31 5.35
N ASN A 51 -6.66 7.52 4.54
CA ASN A 51 -7.94 8.06 4.94
C ASN A 51 -8.80 6.89 5.44
N VAL A 52 -8.89 6.70 6.76
CA VAL A 52 -9.60 5.58 7.38
C VAL A 52 -10.98 6.01 7.85
N LYS A 53 -12.01 5.17 7.62
CA LYS A 53 -13.38 5.46 8.06
C LYS A 53 -13.42 5.75 9.56
N ALA A 54 -14.17 6.79 9.93
CA ALA A 54 -14.39 7.24 11.31
C ALA A 54 -13.12 7.71 12.06
N ILE A 55 -11.99 7.93 11.36
CA ILE A 55 -10.78 8.51 11.95
C ILE A 55 -10.55 9.90 11.35
N LYS A 56 -10.39 10.91 12.22
CA LYS A 56 -10.10 12.30 11.80
C LYS A 56 -8.63 12.54 11.50
N ASN A 57 -7.75 11.72 12.06
CA ASN A 57 -6.32 11.74 11.84
C ASN A 57 -5.93 11.04 10.54
N ARG A 58 -4.83 11.51 9.97
CA ARG A 58 -4.08 10.75 8.98
C ARG A 58 -3.54 9.50 9.68
N VAL A 59 -3.74 8.33 9.07
CA VAL A 59 -3.18 7.08 9.58
C VAL A 59 -1.93 6.76 8.78
N VAL A 60 -0.79 6.69 9.46
CA VAL A 60 0.47 6.25 8.87
C VAL A 60 0.51 4.74 8.96
N PHE A 61 0.67 4.09 7.82
CA PHE A 61 0.89 2.66 7.70
C PHE A 61 2.28 2.43 7.13
N GLN A 62 3.12 1.63 7.79
CA GLN A 62 4.47 1.39 7.31
C GLN A 62 4.98 0.01 7.70
N GLY A 63 5.91 -0.54 6.92
CA GLY A 63 6.56 -1.79 7.25
C GLY A 63 7.77 -2.12 6.38
N VAL A 64 8.54 -3.08 6.88
CA VAL A 64 9.75 -3.64 6.25
C VAL A 64 9.64 -5.16 6.35
N HIS A 65 9.55 -5.83 5.20
CA HIS A 65 9.22 -7.25 5.12
C HIS A 65 7.99 -7.60 5.97
N MET A 66 8.15 -8.46 6.97
CA MET A 66 7.06 -8.95 7.84
C MET A 66 6.75 -8.01 9.02
N ILE A 67 7.54 -6.97 9.23
CA ILE A 67 7.38 -6.07 10.38
C ILE A 67 6.58 -4.85 9.93
N SER A 68 5.36 -4.72 10.45
CA SER A 68 4.45 -3.60 10.17
C SER A 68 4.14 -2.77 11.43
N GLY A 69 3.91 -1.49 11.24
CA GLY A 69 3.43 -0.55 12.26
C GLY A 69 2.34 0.37 11.71
N ILE A 70 1.44 0.79 12.61
CA ILE A 70 0.38 1.75 12.34
C ILE A 70 0.42 2.81 13.42
N ASP A 71 0.45 4.06 13.01
CA ASP A 71 0.47 5.22 13.91
C ASP A 71 -0.55 6.26 13.45
N ALA A 72 -1.13 6.98 14.41
CA ALA A 72 -1.85 8.22 14.10
C ALA A 72 -0.83 9.35 13.90
N ASP A 73 -1.02 10.13 12.85
CA ASP A 73 -0.30 11.38 12.62
C ASP A 73 -1.24 12.56 12.94
N ARG A 74 -1.03 13.75 12.38
CA ARG A 74 -1.95 14.89 12.57
C ARG A 74 -3.36 14.64 12.00
N GLU A 75 -4.31 15.43 12.48
CA GLU A 75 -5.63 15.57 11.84
C GLU A 75 -5.51 16.05 10.39
N TRP A 76 -6.45 15.62 9.55
CA TRP A 76 -6.64 16.19 8.22
C TRP A 76 -7.02 17.67 8.35
N ASN A 77 -6.34 18.55 7.60
CA ASN A 77 -6.67 19.98 7.59
C ASN A 77 -8.02 20.22 6.89
N GLU A 78 -8.63 21.37 7.16
CA GLU A 78 -9.80 21.81 6.40
C GLU A 78 -9.45 21.98 4.92
N GLY A 79 -10.27 21.40 4.03
CA GLY A 79 -10.03 21.41 2.59
C GLY A 79 -8.89 20.50 2.08
N GLU A 80 -8.22 19.74 2.96
CA GLU A 80 -7.19 18.78 2.54
C GLU A 80 -7.82 17.59 1.79
N ASP A 81 -7.23 17.25 0.65
CA ASP A 81 -7.59 16.06 -0.11
C ASP A 81 -7.28 14.79 0.70
N ARG A 82 -8.33 14.14 1.22
CA ARG A 82 -8.26 12.90 2.00
C ARG A 82 -8.05 11.68 1.10
N THR A 83 -7.03 11.72 0.26
CA THR A 83 -6.64 10.61 -0.59
C THR A 83 -5.62 9.73 0.11
N SER A 84 -5.97 8.45 0.26
CA SER A 84 -5.05 7.42 0.71
C SER A 84 -3.98 7.19 -0.34
N ARG A 85 -2.71 7.10 0.07
CA ARG A 85 -1.58 6.81 -0.82
C ARG A 85 -0.65 5.82 -0.14
N ILE A 86 -0.37 4.70 -0.80
CA ILE A 86 0.61 3.69 -0.35
C ILE A 86 1.69 3.55 -1.42
N VAL A 87 2.94 3.57 -1.02
CA VAL A 87 4.09 3.20 -1.84
C VAL A 87 4.58 1.83 -1.39
N LEU A 88 4.67 0.89 -2.32
CA LEU A 88 5.25 -0.44 -2.11
C LEU A 88 6.57 -0.51 -2.89
N ILE A 89 7.62 -1.04 -2.28
CA ILE A 89 8.96 -1.15 -2.86
C ILE A 89 9.43 -2.59 -2.73
N GLY A 90 9.83 -3.17 -3.85
CA GLY A 90 10.13 -4.60 -3.93
C GLY A 90 10.25 -5.06 -5.37
N ARG A 91 10.05 -6.34 -5.63
CA ARG A 91 10.19 -6.96 -6.96
C ARG A 91 9.04 -7.91 -7.24
N ASN A 92 8.91 -8.39 -8.48
CA ASN A 92 7.90 -9.38 -8.88
C ASN A 92 6.44 -8.99 -8.53
N PHE A 93 6.13 -7.70 -8.39
CA PHE A 93 4.78 -7.30 -8.01
C PHE A 93 3.78 -7.66 -9.10
N ASP A 94 2.58 -8.04 -8.71
CA ASP A 94 1.40 -7.98 -9.58
C ASP A 94 0.69 -6.65 -9.29
N GLU A 95 0.97 -5.63 -10.12
CA GLU A 95 0.43 -4.29 -9.90
C GLU A 95 -1.09 -4.25 -10.05
N GLU A 96 -1.64 -5.03 -10.98
CA GLU A 96 -3.09 -5.11 -11.20
C GLU A 96 -3.77 -5.76 -9.99
N TRP A 97 -3.19 -6.82 -9.44
CA TRP A 97 -3.66 -7.42 -8.19
C TRP A 97 -3.67 -6.40 -7.06
N PHE A 98 -2.56 -5.70 -6.82
CA PHE A 98 -2.49 -4.70 -5.75
C PHE A 98 -3.53 -3.57 -5.94
N ARG A 99 -3.68 -3.05 -7.16
CA ARG A 99 -4.66 -1.99 -7.46
C ARG A 99 -6.09 -2.47 -7.23
N SER A 100 -6.41 -3.68 -7.71
CA SER A 100 -7.73 -4.29 -7.54
C SER A 100 -8.05 -4.50 -6.06
N ARG A 101 -7.17 -5.18 -5.31
CA ARG A 101 -7.35 -5.48 -3.88
C ARG A 101 -7.38 -4.23 -3.02
N PHE A 102 -6.60 -3.21 -3.34
CA PHE A 102 -6.62 -1.93 -2.61
C PHE A 102 -7.94 -1.17 -2.82
N SER A 103 -8.50 -1.18 -4.04
CA SER A 103 -9.82 -0.60 -4.31
C SER A 103 -10.94 -1.30 -3.53
N GLU A 104 -10.84 -2.61 -3.30
CA GLU A 104 -11.79 -3.37 -2.46
C GLU A 104 -11.71 -3.03 -0.96
N CYS A 105 -10.62 -2.41 -0.53
CA CYS A 105 -10.47 -1.90 0.83
C CYS A 105 -11.33 -0.64 1.06
N ALA A 106 -11.76 0.05 0.00
CA ALA A 106 -12.65 1.18 0.10
C ALA A 106 -14.00 0.79 0.67
N ILE A 107 -14.51 1.62 1.57
CA ILE A 107 -15.87 1.50 2.07
C ILE A 107 -16.82 1.90 0.95
N LYS A 108 -17.65 0.94 0.51
CA LYS A 108 -18.81 1.25 -0.32
C LYS A 108 -19.86 1.83 0.60
N GLU A 109 -20.37 3.02 0.30
CA GLU A 109 -21.57 3.51 0.97
C GLU A 109 -22.68 2.49 0.67
N ALA A 110 -23.23 1.89 1.72
CA ALA A 110 -24.41 1.05 1.56
C ALA A 110 -25.56 1.99 1.21
N ASN A 111 -26.03 1.94 -0.04
CA ASN A 111 -27.33 2.50 -0.38
C ASN A 111 -28.36 1.76 0.48
N SER A 112 -28.90 2.48 1.48
CA SER A 112 -30.04 2.03 2.27
C SER A 112 -31.32 2.06 1.46
#